data_AF-A0A317FQ38-F1
#
_entry.id   AF-A0A317FQ38-F1
#
_cell.length_a   1.000
_cell.length_b   1.000
_cell.length_c   1.000
_cell.angle_alpha   90.00
_cell.angle_beta   90.00
_cell.angle_gamma   90.00
#
_symmetry.space_group_name_H-M   'P 1'
#
loop_
_entity.id
_entity.type
_entity.pdbx_description
1 polymer ?
#
loop_
_entity_poly.entity_id
_entity_poly.type
_entity_poly.pdbx_seq_one_letter_code
_entity_poly.pdbx_strand_id
1 'polypeptide(L)'
;MYISYILGEYVSAFIQWGFLMAFLYCLVKSINTPHKSSLYLAAIMLCSYVLSDYLYIVKHVYLNWMFYDFLTIAFIILAIKKAFVTPSLPAYLIIIGLTINSLLVSLIYYDLYILGTIKEWWFWSFYSISINMIDLLMVASLVLNLDPVNINRYTKTITLKDKSGISNE
;
A
#
# COMPACT_ATOMS: atom_id res chain seq x y z
N MET A 1 4.19 3.72 21.91
CA MET A 1 5.40 2.88 21.80
C MET A 1 5.94 3.15 20.42
N TYR A 2 7.07 3.85 20.32
CA TYR A 2 7.74 4.01 19.03
C TYR A 2 8.47 2.71 18.71
N ILE A 3 8.56 2.42 17.42
CA ILE A 3 9.31 1.29 16.93
C ILE A 3 10.79 1.62 17.12
N SER A 4 11.52 0.81 17.91
CA SER A 4 12.97 0.99 18.04
C SER A 4 13.64 0.90 16.67
N TYR A 5 14.80 1.51 16.48
CA TYR A 5 15.50 1.52 15.18
C TYR A 5 15.58 0.11 14.55
N ILE A 6 15.98 -0.88 15.34
CA ILE A 6 16.07 -2.30 14.93
C ILE A 6 14.69 -2.84 14.50
N LEU A 7 13.64 -2.57 15.28
CA LEU A 7 12.30 -3.00 14.94
C LEU A 7 11.79 -2.29 13.68
N GLY A 8 12.26 -1.06 13.41
CA GLY A 8 11.91 -0.26 12.23
C GLY A 8 12.44 -0.88 10.95
N GLU A 9 13.70 -1.35 10.97
CA GLU A 9 14.28 -2.08 9.84
C GLU A 9 13.53 -3.38 9.55
N TYR A 10 13.20 -4.16 10.59
CA TYR A 10 12.42 -5.40 10.41
C TYR A 10 11.02 -5.13 9.86
N VAL A 11 10.37 -4.06 10.32
CA VAL A 11 9.04 -3.69 9.83
C VAL A 11 9.11 -3.21 8.38
N SER A 12 10.11 -2.40 8.00
CA SER A 12 10.33 -2.02 6.60
C SER A 12 10.53 -3.25 5.70
N ALA A 13 11.43 -4.16 6.11
CA ALA A 13 11.68 -5.40 5.39
C ALA A 13 10.43 -6.28 5.27
N PHE A 14 9.59 -6.31 6.31
CA PHE A 14 8.32 -7.03 6.29
C PHE A 14 7.31 -6.43 5.30
N ILE A 15 7.22 -5.09 5.21
CA ILE A 15 6.38 -4.41 4.23
C ILE A 15 6.86 -4.69 2.80
N GLN A 16 8.16 -4.58 2.54
CA GLN A 16 8.77 -4.92 1.24
C GLN A 16 8.49 -6.37 0.85
N TRP A 17 8.65 -7.30 1.80
CA TRP A 17 8.29 -8.70 1.62
C TRP A 17 6.80 -8.85 1.31
N GLY A 18 5.92 -8.10 1.98
CA GLY A 18 4.48 -8.07 1.69
C GLY A 18 4.17 -7.67 0.25
N PHE A 19 4.79 -6.60 -0.26
CA PHE A 19 4.64 -6.19 -1.66
C PHE A 19 5.22 -7.20 -2.64
N LEU A 20 6.35 -7.85 -2.30
CA LEU A 20 6.92 -8.93 -3.10
C LEU A 20 5.93 -10.10 -3.22
N MET A 21 5.34 -10.52 -2.10
CA MET A 21 4.34 -11.60 -2.09
C MET A 21 3.08 -11.22 -2.85
N ALA A 22 2.60 -9.97 -2.73
CA ALA A 22 1.47 -9.47 -3.51
C ALA A 22 1.76 -9.47 -5.02
N PHE A 23 2.98 -9.08 -5.42
CA PHE A 23 3.43 -9.14 -6.81
C PHE A 23 3.46 -10.58 -7.33
N LEU A 24 4.09 -11.50 -6.60
CA LEU A 24 4.17 -12.92 -7.01
C LEU A 24 2.78 -13.56 -7.12
N TYR A 25 1.89 -13.28 -6.17
CA TYR A 25 0.50 -13.71 -6.23
C TYR A 25 -0.22 -13.19 -7.47
N CYS A 26 -0.11 -11.87 -7.73
CA CYS A 26 -0.72 -11.26 -8.90
C CYS A 26 -0.10 -11.76 -10.21
N LEU A 27 1.20 -12.09 -10.22
CA LEU A 27 1.90 -12.66 -11.35
C LEU A 27 1.32 -14.03 -11.70
N VAL A 28 1.22 -14.94 -10.72
CA VAL A 28 0.62 -16.26 -10.92
C VAL A 28 -0.84 -16.15 -11.35
N LYS A 29 -1.63 -15.28 -10.70
CA LYS A 29 -3.03 -15.02 -11.07
C LYS A 29 -3.19 -14.47 -12.50
N SER A 30 -2.21 -13.70 -12.97
CA SER A 30 -2.22 -13.12 -14.32
C SER A 30 -1.88 -14.12 -15.43
N ILE A 31 -1.36 -15.30 -15.09
CA ILE A 31 -1.02 -16.33 -16.07
C ILE A 31 -2.31 -16.77 -16.75
N ASN A 32 -2.33 -16.69 -18.08
CA ASN A 32 -3.47 -17.06 -18.91
C ASN A 32 -4.78 -16.29 -18.62
N THR A 33 -4.71 -15.13 -17.95
CA THR A 33 -5.84 -14.22 -17.78
C THR A 33 -5.62 -12.91 -18.53
N PRO A 34 -6.68 -12.35 -19.16
CA PRO A 34 -6.55 -11.09 -19.91
C PRO A 34 -6.41 -9.86 -19.00
N HIS A 35 -6.83 -9.95 -17.73
CA HIS A 35 -6.83 -8.83 -16.79
C HIS A 35 -5.51 -8.77 -15.99
N LYS A 36 -4.62 -7.86 -16.37
CA LYS A 36 -3.29 -7.70 -15.75
C LYS A 36 -3.13 -6.44 -14.88
N SER A 37 -4.22 -5.73 -14.62
CA SER A 37 -4.23 -4.47 -13.86
C SER A 37 -3.56 -4.61 -12.47
N SER A 38 -3.99 -5.59 -11.66
CA SER A 38 -3.45 -5.82 -10.32
C SER A 38 -1.97 -6.22 -10.34
N LEU A 39 -1.50 -6.90 -11.40
CA LEU A 39 -0.09 -7.21 -11.59
C LEU A 39 0.73 -5.93 -11.79
N TYR A 40 0.30 -5.04 -12.68
CA TYR A 40 1.01 -3.78 -12.92
C TYR A 40 1.04 -2.92 -11.66
N LEU A 41 -0.07 -2.87 -10.93
CA LEU A 41 -0.15 -2.12 -9.67
C LEU A 41 0.80 -2.70 -8.61
N ALA A 42 0.81 -4.02 -8.43
CA ALA A 42 1.72 -4.68 -7.50
C ALA A 42 3.19 -4.51 -7.91
N ALA A 43 3.50 -4.52 -9.22
CA ALA A 43 4.84 -4.28 -9.73
C ALA A 43 5.31 -2.84 -9.46
N ILE A 44 4.45 -1.85 -9.69
CA ILE A 44 4.74 -0.43 -9.39
C ILE A 44 5.01 -0.25 -7.90
N MET A 45 4.17 -0.84 -7.02
CA MET A 45 4.35 -0.75 -5.57
C MET A 45 5.64 -1.42 -5.11
N LEU A 46 5.92 -2.64 -5.57
CA LEU A 46 7.17 -3.35 -5.24
C LEU A 46 8.40 -2.55 -5.67
N CYS A 47 8.40 -2.02 -6.89
CA CYS A 47 9.51 -1.21 -7.37
C CYS A 47 9.70 0.04 -6.52
N SER A 48 8.61 0.74 -6.18
CA SER A 48 8.71 1.96 -5.36
C SER A 48 9.33 1.70 -3.99
N TYR A 49 8.81 0.72 -3.24
CA TYR A 49 9.28 0.42 -1.88
C TYR A 49 10.70 -0.15 -1.83
N VAL A 50 11.12 -0.88 -2.86
CA VAL A 50 12.52 -1.34 -2.96
C VAL A 50 13.42 -0.16 -3.34
N LEU A 51 13.07 0.60 -4.38
CA LEU A 51 13.91 1.70 -4.85
C LEU A 51 14.05 2.82 -3.80
N SER A 52 13.02 3.09 -3.00
CA SER A 52 13.07 4.13 -1.96
C SER A 52 14.10 3.88 -0.88
N ASP A 53 14.41 2.61 -0.58
CA ASP A 53 15.36 2.24 0.47
C ASP A 53 16.79 2.11 -0.06
N TYR A 54 16.96 1.73 -1.33
CA TYR A 54 18.30 1.55 -1.92
C TYR A 54 18.79 2.78 -2.72
N LEU A 55 17.90 3.60 -3.27
CA LEU A 55 18.24 4.76 -4.09
C LEU A 55 17.71 6.06 -3.45
N TYR A 56 18.59 6.77 -2.76
CA TYR A 56 18.24 8.08 -2.19
C TYR A 56 18.34 9.17 -3.25
N ILE A 57 17.20 9.79 -3.57
CA ILE A 57 17.10 10.98 -4.41
C ILE A 57 17.38 12.23 -3.56
N VAL A 58 16.94 12.21 -2.29
CA VAL A 58 17.08 13.33 -1.35
C VAL A 58 17.80 12.86 -0.08
N LYS A 59 18.64 13.73 0.47
CA LYS A 59 19.47 13.45 1.65
C LYS A 59 18.66 13.06 2.90
N HIS A 60 17.50 13.68 3.10
CA HIS A 60 16.64 13.40 4.26
C HIS A 60 15.72 12.22 3.96
N VAL A 61 15.78 11.19 4.81
CA VAL A 61 15.02 9.93 4.64
C VAL A 61 13.52 10.18 4.47
N TYR A 62 12.93 10.98 5.36
CA TYR A 62 11.49 11.31 5.29
C TYR A 62 11.14 12.06 3.99
N LEU A 63 11.94 13.04 3.56
CA LEU A 63 11.68 13.68 2.27
C LEU A 63 11.84 12.70 1.11
N ASN A 64 12.83 11.81 1.16
CA ASN A 64 13.01 10.79 0.13
C ASN A 64 11.74 9.94 -0.01
N TRP A 65 11.21 9.41 1.10
CA TRP A 65 9.95 8.65 1.09
C TRP A 65 8.77 9.47 0.55
N MET A 66 8.61 10.72 0.96
CA MET A 66 7.59 11.63 0.42
C MET A 66 7.71 11.80 -1.12
N PHE A 67 8.92 11.95 -1.64
CA PHE A 67 9.13 12.05 -3.10
C PHE A 67 8.77 10.75 -3.82
N TYR A 68 9.14 9.60 -3.25
CA TYR A 68 8.78 8.30 -3.80
C TYR A 68 7.26 8.07 -3.80
N ASP A 69 6.54 8.49 -2.75
CA ASP A 69 5.08 8.43 -2.70
C ASP A 69 4.45 9.21 -3.86
N PHE A 70 4.85 10.47 -4.07
CA PHE A 70 4.33 11.28 -5.18
C PHE A 70 4.69 10.72 -6.55
N LEU A 71 5.92 10.23 -6.70
CA LEU A 71 6.37 9.61 -7.94
C LEU A 71 5.52 8.36 -8.25
N THR A 72 5.22 7.57 -7.23
CA THR A 72 4.39 6.35 -7.34
C THR A 72 2.97 6.69 -7.73
N ILE A 73 2.35 7.68 -7.05
CA ILE A 73 1.01 8.17 -7.39
C ILE A 73 0.98 8.64 -8.85
N ALA A 74 1.99 9.42 -9.29
CA ALA A 74 2.09 9.88 -10.66
C ALA A 74 2.19 8.72 -11.65
N PHE A 75 3.01 7.69 -11.37
CA PHE A 75 3.11 6.49 -12.21
C PHE A 75 1.79 5.72 -12.28
N ILE A 76 1.07 5.57 -11.17
CA ILE A 76 -0.24 4.89 -11.16
C ILE A 76 -1.25 5.67 -12.01
N ILE A 77 -1.33 7.00 -11.84
CA ILE A 77 -2.23 7.85 -12.64
C ILE A 77 -1.89 7.74 -14.13
N LEU A 78 -0.60 7.77 -14.50
CA LEU A 78 -0.16 7.57 -15.88
C LEU A 78 -0.52 6.19 -16.41
N ALA A 79 -0.36 5.14 -15.60
CA ALA A 79 -0.73 3.78 -15.97
C ALA A 79 -2.25 3.63 -16.20
N ILE A 80 -3.07 4.33 -15.41
CA ILE A 80 -4.52 4.41 -15.60
C ILE A 80 -4.85 5.14 -16.90
N LYS A 81 -4.24 6.30 -17.14
CA LYS A 81 -4.46 7.09 -18.37
C LYS A 81 -4.07 6.32 -19.63
N LYS A 82 -3.02 5.50 -19.56
CA LYS A 82 -2.56 4.65 -20.67
C LYS A 82 -3.31 3.30 -20.75
N ALA A 83 -4.33 3.10 -19.92
CA ALA A 83 -5.15 1.88 -19.86
C ALA A 83 -4.38 0.59 -19.54
N PHE A 84 -3.19 0.69 -18.93
CA PHE A 84 -2.48 -0.47 -18.38
C PHE A 84 -3.09 -0.93 -17.07
N VAL A 85 -3.57 0.02 -16.26
CA VAL A 85 -4.25 -0.22 -14.99
C VAL A 85 -5.70 0.22 -15.13
N THR A 86 -6.63 -0.66 -14.79
CA THR A 86 -8.05 -0.32 -14.69
C THR A 86 -8.30 0.44 -13.40
N PRO A 87 -9.16 1.48 -13.39
CA PRO A 87 -9.58 2.13 -12.15
C PRO A 87 -10.39 1.14 -11.30
N SER A 88 -9.74 0.52 -10.32
CA SER A 88 -10.31 -0.48 -9.42
C SER A 88 -10.10 -0.07 -7.96
N LEU A 89 -10.82 -0.72 -7.03
CA LEU A 89 -10.71 -0.41 -5.60
C LEU A 89 -9.27 -0.48 -5.08
N PRO A 90 -8.44 -1.48 -5.42
CA PRO A 90 -7.02 -1.50 -5.02
C PRO A 90 -6.26 -0.26 -5.50
N ALA A 91 -6.51 0.22 -6.72
CA ALA A 91 -5.85 1.41 -7.26
C ALA A 91 -6.22 2.66 -6.46
N TYR A 92 -7.50 2.82 -6.11
CA TYR A 92 -7.96 3.95 -5.29
C TYR A 92 -7.42 3.88 -3.85
N LEU A 93 -7.45 2.70 -3.23
CA LEU A 93 -6.92 2.51 -1.88
C LEU A 93 -5.42 2.80 -1.81
N ILE A 94 -4.66 2.40 -2.83
CA ILE A 94 -3.23 2.70 -2.91
C ILE A 94 -2.98 4.20 -3.09
N ILE A 95 -3.70 4.88 -3.99
CA ILE A 95 -3.53 6.32 -4.18
C ILE A 95 -3.86 7.09 -2.88
N ILE A 96 -4.97 6.73 -2.22
CA ILE A 96 -5.36 7.34 -0.94
C ILE A 96 -4.33 7.03 0.15
N GLY A 97 -3.88 5.78 0.24
CA GLY A 97 -2.88 5.34 1.21
C GLY A 97 -1.56 6.11 1.07
N LEU A 98 -1.00 6.16 -0.14
CA LEU A 98 0.21 6.94 -0.44
C LEU A 98 0.02 8.43 -0.18
N THR A 99 -1.17 8.98 -0.42
CA THR A 99 -1.47 10.39 -0.11
C THR A 99 -1.42 10.63 1.39
N ILE A 100 -2.05 9.77 2.19
CA ILE A 100 -2.04 9.86 3.65
C ILE A 100 -0.62 9.66 4.19
N ASN A 101 0.13 8.68 3.67
CA ASN A 101 1.54 8.46 4.02
C ASN A 101 2.37 9.71 3.75
N SER A 102 2.30 10.28 2.54
CA SER A 102 3.06 11.48 2.19
C SER A 102 2.75 12.66 3.12
N LEU A 103 1.49 12.83 3.55
CA LEU A 103 1.09 13.86 4.51
C LEU A 103 1.69 13.61 5.90
N LEU A 104 1.60 12.39 6.41
CA LEU A 104 2.19 11.97 7.69
C LEU A 104 3.72 12.16 7.69
N VAL A 105 4.38 11.75 6.62
CA VAL A 105 5.83 11.90 6.42
C VAL A 105 6.23 13.38 6.35
N SER A 106 5.42 14.23 5.70
CA SER A 106 5.64 15.67 5.67
C SER A 106 5.57 16.29 7.06
N LEU A 107 4.58 15.88 7.87
CA LEU A 107 4.38 16.38 9.23
C LEU A 107 5.52 15.94 10.17
N ILE A 108 5.99 14.69 10.08
CA ILE A 108 7.12 14.24 10.91
C ILE A 108 8.43 14.91 10.46
N TYR A 109 8.61 15.14 9.16
CA TYR A 109 9.75 15.90 8.65
C TYR A 109 9.74 17.34 9.20
N TYR A 110 8.58 17.99 9.16
CA TYR A 110 8.41 19.34 9.69
C TYR A 110 8.73 19.40 11.20
N ASP A 111 8.20 18.45 11.99
CA ASP A 111 8.44 18.38 13.43
C ASP A 111 9.93 18.17 13.78
N LEU A 112 10.59 17.23 13.09
CA LEU A 112 11.98 16.88 13.35
C LEU A 112 12.98 17.94 12.88
N TYR A 113 12.81 18.48 11.67
CA TYR A 113 13.84 19.27 11.00
C TYR A 113 13.56 20.77 10.99
N ILE A 114 12.29 21.19 11.07
CA ILE A 114 11.93 22.62 11.09
C ILE A 114 11.69 23.10 12.51
N LEU A 115 10.87 22.38 13.28
CA LEU A 115 10.64 22.72 14.70
C LEU A 115 11.81 22.27 15.58
N GLY A 116 12.59 21.27 15.15
CA GLY A 116 13.73 20.76 15.92
C GLY A 116 13.28 20.03 17.17
N THR A 117 12.10 19.41 17.16
CA THR A 117 11.58 18.66 18.31
C THR A 117 12.45 17.42 18.53
N ILE A 118 13.22 17.40 19.61
CA ILE A 118 14.11 16.25 19.96
C ILE A 118 13.40 15.26 20.87
N LYS A 119 12.45 15.74 21.68
CA LYS A 119 11.71 14.89 22.63
C LYS A 119 10.53 14.24 21.92
N GLU A 120 10.50 12.92 22.00
CA GLU A 120 9.39 12.13 21.50
C GLU A 120 8.07 12.53 22.16
N TRP A 121 7.01 12.55 21.35
CA TRP A 121 5.65 12.81 21.81
C TRP A 121 4.66 11.93 21.02
N TRP A 122 3.38 12.00 21.39
CA TRP A 122 2.37 11.06 20.89
C TRP A 122 2.31 10.97 19.36
N PHE A 123 2.60 12.08 18.65
CA PHE A 123 2.56 12.15 17.20
C PHE A 123 3.55 11.19 16.54
N TRP A 124 4.74 10.98 17.12
CA TRP A 124 5.74 10.05 16.55
C TRP A 124 5.26 8.60 16.59
N SER A 125 4.59 8.22 17.69
CA SER A 125 3.96 6.89 17.80
C SER A 125 2.78 6.76 16.83
N PHE A 126 1.94 7.80 16.72
CA PHE A 126 0.83 7.81 15.78
C PHE A 126 1.32 7.66 14.33
N TYR A 127 2.28 8.48 13.92
CA TYR A 127 2.96 8.41 12.63
C TYR A 127 3.46 6.98 12.33
N SER A 128 4.24 6.42 13.26
CA SER A 128 4.87 5.11 13.06
C SER A 128 3.84 3.99 12.92
N ILE A 129 2.77 3.99 13.73
CA ILE A 129 1.72 2.96 13.64
C ILE A 129 0.89 3.16 12.36
N SER A 130 0.53 4.40 12.03
CA SER A 130 -0.35 4.71 10.90
C SER A 130 0.26 4.32 9.56
N ILE A 131 1.53 4.68 9.29
CA ILE A 131 2.16 4.33 8.00
C ILE A 131 2.22 2.81 7.82
N ASN A 132 2.70 2.09 8.83
CA ASN A 132 2.82 0.65 8.74
C ASN A 132 1.45 -0.04 8.56
N MET A 133 0.41 0.48 9.22
CA MET A 133 -0.95 -0.03 9.05
C MET A 133 -1.51 0.25 7.65
N ILE A 134 -1.27 1.44 7.10
CA ILE A 134 -1.69 1.82 5.75
C ILE A 134 -0.97 0.96 4.70
N ASP A 135 0.33 0.73 4.87
CA ASP A 135 1.13 -0.13 3.99
C ASP A 135 0.61 -1.57 3.97
N LEU A 136 0.30 -2.13 5.14
CA LEU A 136 -0.34 -3.44 5.25
C LEU A 136 -1.71 -3.48 4.56
N LEU A 137 -2.51 -2.43 4.68
CA LEU A 137 -3.79 -2.32 3.98
C LEU A 137 -3.60 -2.26 2.45
N MET A 138 -2.57 -1.56 1.97
CA MET A 138 -2.24 -1.51 0.54
C MET A 138 -1.82 -2.90 0.02
N VAL A 139 -0.95 -3.62 0.74
CA VAL A 139 -0.59 -5.01 0.42
C VAL A 139 -1.82 -5.91 0.42
N ALA A 140 -2.65 -5.82 1.45
CA ALA A 140 -3.88 -6.61 1.57
C ALA A 140 -4.85 -6.32 0.41
N SER A 141 -4.98 -5.07 -0.01
CA SER A 141 -5.85 -4.68 -1.12
C SER A 141 -5.48 -5.37 -2.45
N LEU A 142 -4.18 -5.56 -2.69
CA LEU A 142 -3.67 -6.26 -3.88
C LEU A 142 -3.92 -7.76 -3.81
N VAL A 143 -3.66 -8.39 -2.65
CA VAL A 143 -3.80 -9.84 -2.46
C VAL A 143 -5.25 -10.28 -2.42
N LEU A 144 -6.09 -9.60 -1.64
CA LEU A 144 -7.54 -9.87 -1.60
C LEU A 144 -8.20 -9.54 -2.94
N ASN A 145 -7.51 -8.73 -3.75
CA ASN A 145 -7.89 -8.33 -5.09
C ASN A 145 -9.37 -7.92 -5.06
N LEU A 146 -9.63 -6.86 -4.30
CA LEU A 146 -10.95 -6.27 -4.05
C LEU A 146 -11.53 -5.66 -5.33
N ASP A 147 -11.42 -6.37 -6.45
CA ASP A 147 -12.10 -6.06 -7.68
C ASP A 147 -13.60 -6.19 -7.45
N PRO A 148 -14.42 -5.30 -8.03
CA PRO A 148 -15.87 -5.35 -7.89
C PRO A 148 -16.47 -6.69 -8.37
N VAL A 149 -15.81 -7.37 -9.33
CA VAL A 149 -16.20 -8.71 -9.79
C VAL A 149 -16.07 -9.76 -8.69
N ASN A 150 -15.01 -9.68 -7.87
CA ASN A 150 -14.76 -10.62 -6.80
C ASN A 150 -15.66 -10.34 -5.60
N ILE A 151 -15.89 -9.06 -5.28
CA ILE A 151 -16.86 -8.62 -4.27
C ILE A 151 -18.26 -9.16 -4.61
N ASN A 152 -18.72 -9.01 -5.85
CA ASN A 152 -20.01 -9.58 -6.27
C ASN A 152 -20.06 -11.10 -6.11
N ARG A 153 -18.96 -11.82 -6.33
CA ARG A 153 -18.90 -13.28 -6.06
C ARG A 153 -19.02 -13.56 -4.57
N TYR A 154 -18.25 -12.89 -3.72
CA TYR A 154 -18.33 -13.08 -2.27
C TYR A 154 -19.71 -12.73 -1.70
N THR A 155 -20.28 -11.59 -2.09
CA THR A 155 -21.63 -11.18 -1.69
C THR A 155 -22.66 -12.22 -2.10
N LYS A 156 -22.58 -12.72 -3.35
CA LYS A 156 -23.50 -13.74 -3.87
C LYS A 156 -23.34 -15.09 -3.14
N THR A 157 -22.11 -15.48 -2.80
CA THR A 157 -21.84 -16.69 -2.01
C THR A 157 -22.40 -16.56 -0.59
N ILE A 158 -22.28 -15.39 0.04
CA ILE A 158 -22.86 -15.13 1.37
C ILE A 158 -24.39 -15.19 1.31
N THR A 159 -25.03 -14.55 0.30
CA THR A 159 -26.50 -14.59 0.16
C THR A 159 -27.03 -15.99 -0.12
N LEU A 160 -26.29 -16.80 -0.87
CA LEU A 160 -26.67 -18.19 -1.15
C LEU A 160 -26.55 -19.07 0.09
N LYS A 161 -25.52 -18.85 0.92
CA LYS A 161 -25.32 -19.60 2.17
C LYS A 161 -26.41 -19.32 3.20
N ASP A 162 -26.86 -18.06 3.27
CA ASP A 162 -27.97 -17.61 4.13
C ASP A 162 -29.31 -18.26 3.70
N LYS A 163 -29.59 -18.31 2.38
CA LYS A 163 -30.78 -19.00 1.86
C LYS A 163 -30.77 -20.52 2.08
N SER A 164 -29.61 -21.16 2.03
CA SER A 164 -29.48 -22.60 2.29
C SER A 164 -29.52 -22.99 3.78
N GLY A 165 -29.33 -22.03 4.69
CA GLY A 165 -29.50 -22.24 6.13
C GLY A 165 -30.96 -22.21 6.57
N ILE A 166 -31.78 -21.41 5.88
CA ILE A 166 -33.22 -21.25 6.18
C ILE A 166 -34.06 -22.42 5.61
N SER A 167 -33.55 -23.18 4.64
CA SER A 167 -34.27 -24.30 4.03
C SER A 167 -34.05 -25.66 4.70
N ASN A 168 -33.29 -25.72 5.81
CA ASN A 168 -32.92 -26.98 6.48
C ASN A 168 -33.46 -27.08 7.92
N GLU A 169 -34.45 -26.26 8.31
CA GLU A 169 -35.23 -26.40 9.55
C GLU A 169 -36.67 -26.81 9.27
#